data_AF-A0AAD5R1Q3-F1
#
_entry.id   AF-A0AAD5R1Q3-F1
#
_cell.length_a   1.000
_cell.length_b   1.000
_cell.length_c   1.000
_cell.angle_alpha   90.00
_cell.angle_beta   90.00
_cell.angle_gamma   90.00
#
_symmetry.space_group_name_H-M   'P 1'
#
loop_
_entity.id
_entity.type
_entity.pdbx_description
1 polymer ?
#
loop_
_entity_poly.entity_id
_entity_poly.type
_entity_poly.pdbx_seq_one_letter_code
_entity_poly.pdbx_strand_id
1 'polypeptide(L)'
;MASDGLVKQWDIAETGSKPVIEFSAHNDAIRASAISPSNDNLLLTGGYDHKVKLWDSRCSNEGPAVEMDAGFPVESVLFLNSENLIATAAGAVVKIWDITVGGRMLMSLQHHHKTVTSICLGTNGDVLLSGGIDPKN
;
A
#
# COMPACT_ATOMS: atom_id res chain seq x y z
N MET A 1 13.99 -12.12 15.01
CA MET A 1 14.32 -11.99 13.58
C MET A 1 13.74 -10.65 13.15
N ALA A 2 14.58 -9.68 12.80
CA ALA A 2 14.08 -8.43 12.25
C ALA A 2 13.46 -8.75 10.88
N SER A 3 12.18 -8.47 10.72
CA SER A 3 11.52 -8.35 9.43
C SER A 3 12.35 -7.39 8.58
N ASP A 4 12.78 -7.80 7.38
CA ASP A 4 13.85 -7.11 6.67
C ASP A 4 13.42 -5.83 5.95
N GLY A 5 12.12 -5.48 5.93
CA GLY A 5 11.63 -4.23 5.34
C GLY A 5 11.98 -4.08 3.85
N LEU A 6 12.32 -5.20 3.20
CA LEU A 6 12.78 -5.26 1.82
C LEU A 6 11.61 -5.52 0.88
N VAL A 7 11.62 -4.82 -0.25
CA VAL A 7 10.81 -5.14 -1.42
C VAL A 7 11.67 -5.90 -2.40
N LYS A 8 11.12 -6.98 -2.95
CA LYS A 8 11.74 -7.78 -4.01
C LYS A 8 10.74 -7.96 -5.14
N GLN A 9 11.07 -7.47 -6.33
CA GLN A 9 10.29 -7.67 -7.54
C GLN A 9 10.94 -8.78 -8.37
N TRP A 10 10.08 -9.61 -8.96
CA TRP A 10 10.50 -10.76 -9.75
C TRP A 10 9.87 -10.64 -11.13
N ASP A 11 10.67 -10.83 -12.18
CA ASP A 11 10.13 -11.12 -13.51
C ASP A 11 9.87 -12.62 -13.59
N ILE A 12 8.60 -13.01 -13.73
CA ILE A 12 8.19 -14.42 -13.79
C ILE A 12 8.50 -15.07 -15.14
N ALA A 13 8.71 -14.29 -16.19
CA ALA A 13 9.10 -14.79 -17.51
C ALA A 13 10.59 -15.13 -17.53
N GLU A 14 11.39 -14.44 -16.72
CA GLU A 14 12.80 -14.74 -16.54
C GLU A 14 12.98 -15.85 -15.49
N THR A 15 13.51 -17.01 -15.89
CA THR A 15 13.72 -18.18 -15.00
C THR A 15 14.91 -18.01 -14.05
N GLY A 16 15.20 -16.77 -13.64
CA GLY A 16 16.29 -16.42 -12.75
C GLY A 16 15.97 -16.67 -11.27
N SER A 17 17.00 -16.95 -10.48
CA SER A 17 16.91 -17.09 -9.02
C SER A 17 17.13 -15.78 -8.26
N LYS A 18 17.14 -14.64 -8.95
CA LYS A 18 17.41 -13.32 -8.38
C LYS A 18 16.27 -12.34 -8.70
N PRO A 19 15.93 -11.44 -7.76
CA PRO A 19 14.97 -10.40 -8.03
C PRO A 19 15.51 -9.41 -9.08
N VAL A 20 14.63 -8.87 -9.91
CA VAL A 20 14.97 -7.81 -10.88
C VAL A 20 15.12 -6.45 -10.21
N ILE A 21 14.43 -6.24 -9.08
CA ILE A 21 14.53 -5.04 -8.23
C ILE A 21 14.55 -5.49 -6.77
N GLU A 22 15.48 -4.95 -5.98
CA GLU A 22 15.55 -5.14 -4.54
C GLU A 22 15.91 -3.82 -3.85
N PHE A 23 15.11 -3.39 -2.86
CA PHE A 23 15.39 -2.17 -2.09
C PHE A 23 14.75 -2.19 -0.70
N SER A 24 15.35 -1.44 0.23
CA SER A 24 14.80 -1.22 1.58
C SER A 24 13.71 -0.15 1.53
N ALA A 25 12.47 -0.56 1.76
CA ALA A 25 11.32 0.34 1.70
C ALA A 25 10.89 0.82 3.09
N HIS A 26 10.86 -0.08 4.07
CA HIS A 26 10.30 0.16 5.40
C HIS A 26 11.30 -0.20 6.50
N ASN A 27 11.12 0.39 7.69
CA ASN A 27 11.94 0.08 8.87
C ASN A 27 11.42 -1.12 9.67
N ASP A 28 10.32 -1.71 9.23
CA ASP A 28 9.70 -2.90 9.82
C ASP A 28 9.01 -3.73 8.71
N ALA A 29 8.30 -4.79 9.10
CA ALA A 29 7.63 -5.73 8.21
C ALA A 29 6.73 -5.01 7.20
N ILE A 30 6.93 -5.36 5.93
CA ILE A 30 6.01 -4.99 4.86
C ILE A 30 4.90 -6.02 4.83
N ARG A 31 3.65 -5.54 4.92
CA ARG A 31 2.46 -6.40 4.93
C ARG A 31 1.50 -6.09 3.80
N ALA A 32 1.70 -4.95 3.14
CA ALA A 32 0.89 -4.52 2.02
C ALA A 32 1.78 -4.07 0.86
N SER A 33 1.42 -4.46 -0.36
CA SER A 33 2.03 -3.96 -1.59
C SER A 33 1.03 -4.03 -2.74
N ALA A 34 1.09 -3.07 -3.67
CA ALA A 34 0.29 -3.07 -4.89
C ALA A 34 1.05 -2.43 -6.05
N ILE A 35 0.91 -3.00 -7.25
CA ILE A 35 1.40 -2.40 -8.50
C ILE A 35 0.25 -1.60 -9.12
N SER A 36 0.56 -0.45 -9.72
CA SER A 36 -0.43 0.34 -10.45
C SER A 36 -0.95 -0.46 -11.66
N PRO A 37 -2.27 -0.60 -11.82
CA PRO A 37 -2.85 -1.30 -12.96
C PRO A 37 -2.62 -0.61 -14.32
N SER A 38 -2.32 0.69 -14.36
CA SER A 38 -2.11 1.44 -15.62
C SER A 38 -0.66 1.84 -15.87
N ASN A 39 0.20 1.83 -14.84
CA ASN A 39 1.59 2.27 -14.93
C ASN A 39 2.54 1.35 -14.15
N ASP A 40 3.26 0.50 -14.89
CA ASP A 40 4.23 -0.46 -14.33
C ASP A 40 5.39 0.16 -13.54
N ASN A 41 5.57 1.49 -13.60
CA ASN A 41 6.60 2.20 -12.83
C ASN A 41 6.16 2.54 -11.40
N LEU A 42 4.84 2.48 -11.10
CA LEU A 42 4.31 2.88 -9.81
C LEU A 42 4.01 1.66 -8.93
N LEU A 43 4.55 1.69 -7.72
CA LEU A 43 4.35 0.67 -6.69
C LEU A 43 3.95 1.35 -5.38
N LEU A 44 2.99 0.75 -4.66
CA LEU A 44 2.67 1.09 -3.28
C LEU A 44 3.21 0.03 -2.34
N THR A 45 3.71 0.47 -1.19
CA THR A 45 4.07 -0.40 -0.07
C THR A 45 3.51 0.15 1.22
N GLY A 46 3.09 -0.74 2.12
CA GLY A 46 2.64 -0.42 3.47
C GLY A 46 3.31 -1.31 4.51
N GLY A 47 3.80 -0.68 5.57
CA GLY A 47 4.58 -1.34 6.60
C GLY A 47 4.01 -1.22 8.01
N TYR A 48 4.60 -2.01 8.92
CA TYR A 48 4.36 -1.93 10.36
C TYR A 48 5.10 -0.77 11.02
N ASP A 49 5.94 -0.05 10.26
CA ASP A 49 6.45 1.28 10.62
C ASP A 49 5.39 2.39 10.47
N HIS A 50 4.13 2.00 10.19
CA HIS A 50 2.97 2.85 10.02
C HIS A 50 3.03 3.76 8.79
N LYS A 51 3.98 3.52 7.88
CA LYS A 51 4.11 4.31 6.66
C LYS A 51 3.46 3.60 5.49
N VAL A 52 2.97 4.42 4.56
CA VAL A 52 2.64 4.01 3.19
C VAL A 52 3.52 4.80 2.25
N LYS A 53 4.19 4.11 1.34
CA LYS A 53 5.15 4.71 0.41
C LYS A 53 4.74 4.42 -1.02
N LEU A 54 4.73 5.45 -1.84
CA LEU A 54 4.60 5.37 -3.29
C LEU A 54 6.01 5.45 -3.87
N TRP A 55 6.32 4.48 -4.71
CA TRP A 55 7.59 4.38 -5.43
C TRP A 55 7.34 4.62 -6.90
N ASP A 56 8.24 5.38 -7.51
CA ASP A 56 8.30 5.57 -8.95
C ASP A 56 9.68 5.10 -9.41
N SER A 57 9.73 4.03 -10.20
CA SER A 57 10.99 3.45 -10.70
C SER A 57 11.81 4.47 -11.50
N ARG A 58 11.17 5.51 -12.05
CA ARG A 58 11.81 6.62 -12.79
C ARG A 58 12.60 7.55 -11.87
N CYS A 59 12.29 7.55 -10.57
CA CYS A 59 12.93 8.36 -9.52
C CYS A 59 13.73 7.51 -8.52
N SER A 60 14.08 6.27 -8.89
CA SER A 60 14.59 5.19 -8.00
C SER A 60 15.80 5.52 -7.12
N ASN A 61 16.55 6.60 -7.40
CA ASN A 61 17.72 7.00 -6.61
C ASN A 61 17.41 7.96 -5.45
N GLU A 62 16.18 8.46 -5.31
CA GLU A 62 15.83 9.53 -4.35
C GLU A 62 14.93 9.07 -3.19
N GLY A 63 14.58 7.77 -3.15
CA GLY A 63 13.65 7.22 -2.17
C GLY A 63 12.19 7.20 -2.69
N PRO A 64 11.19 7.15 -1.80
CA PRO A 64 9.79 7.13 -2.21
C PRO A 64 9.38 8.48 -2.79
N ALA A 65 8.59 8.46 -3.87
CA ALA A 65 8.03 9.67 -4.48
C ALA A 65 7.03 10.37 -3.53
N VAL A 66 6.29 9.58 -2.75
CA VAL A 66 5.38 10.08 -1.72
C VAL A 66 5.48 9.16 -0.49
N GLU A 67 5.57 9.76 0.70
CA GLU A 67 5.46 9.05 1.97
C GLU A 67 4.27 9.60 2.77
N MET A 68 3.41 8.70 3.25
CA MET A 68 2.20 9.02 4.01
C MET A 68 2.26 8.32 5.37
N ASP A 69 1.77 9.01 6.40
CA ASP A 69 1.67 8.46 7.75
C ASP A 69 0.28 7.86 8.01
N ALA A 70 0.19 6.53 7.98
CA ALA A 70 -1.05 5.83 8.25
C ALA A 70 -1.41 5.82 9.75
N GLY A 71 -0.47 6.12 10.65
CA GLY A 71 -0.66 6.20 12.10
C GLY A 71 -0.85 4.85 12.81
N PHE A 72 -0.98 3.76 12.05
CA PHE A 72 -1.15 2.39 12.54
C PHE A 72 -0.48 1.41 11.57
N PRO A 73 -0.22 0.16 11.98
CA PRO A 73 0.28 -0.88 11.10
C PRO A 73 -0.62 -1.03 9.86
N VAL A 74 0.00 -1.03 8.69
CA VAL A 74 -0.71 -1.11 7.40
C VAL A 74 -0.83 -2.57 6.98
N GLU A 75 -2.06 -3.04 6.80
CA GLU A 75 -2.34 -4.43 6.42
C GLU A 75 -2.68 -4.59 4.94
N SER A 76 -3.18 -3.54 4.28
CA SER A 76 -3.57 -3.61 2.88
C SER A 76 -3.54 -2.24 2.21
N VAL A 77 -3.18 -2.20 0.93
CA VAL A 77 -3.15 -0.99 0.09
C VAL A 77 -3.64 -1.33 -1.31
N LEU A 78 -4.26 -0.36 -2.00
CA LEU A 78 -4.60 -0.47 -3.41
C LEU A 78 -4.67 0.90 -4.09
N PHE A 79 -4.45 0.91 -5.41
CA PHE A 79 -4.76 2.04 -6.26
C PHE A 79 -6.27 2.08 -6.55
N LEU A 80 -6.85 3.28 -6.53
CA LEU A 80 -8.23 3.49 -6.99
C LEU A 80 -8.27 3.73 -8.51
N ASN A 81 -9.46 3.65 -9.11
CA ASN A 81 -9.62 3.66 -10.58
C ASN A 81 -8.97 4.84 -11.31
N SER A 82 -8.90 6.02 -10.68
CA SER A 82 -8.24 7.19 -11.27
C SER A 82 -6.72 7.19 -11.11
N GLU A 83 -6.17 6.26 -10.32
CA GLU A 83 -4.79 6.15 -9.82
C GLU A 83 -4.22 7.38 -9.10
N ASN A 84 -4.88 8.52 -9.18
CA ASN A 84 -4.61 9.72 -8.40
C ASN A 84 -4.90 9.52 -6.91
N LEU A 85 -5.73 8.54 -6.59
CA LEU A 85 -6.11 8.19 -5.23
C LEU A 85 -5.69 6.78 -4.88
N ILE A 86 -5.36 6.58 -3.61
CA ILE A 86 -5.05 5.27 -3.05
C ILE A 86 -5.89 5.04 -1.80
N ALA A 87 -6.17 3.77 -1.51
CA ALA A 87 -6.80 3.35 -0.27
C ALA A 87 -5.85 2.51 0.58
N THR A 88 -5.89 2.69 1.90
CA THR A 88 -5.01 2.01 2.84
C THR A 88 -5.82 1.51 4.05
N ALA A 89 -5.71 0.23 4.37
CA ALA A 89 -6.22 -0.35 5.61
C ALA A 89 -5.12 -0.30 6.67
N ALA A 90 -5.35 0.48 7.73
CA ALA A 90 -4.37 0.66 8.80
C ALA A 90 -5.07 0.67 10.16
N GLY A 91 -4.70 -0.26 11.05
CA GLY A 91 -5.46 -0.47 12.28
C GLY A 91 -6.94 -0.71 11.98
N ALA A 92 -7.84 -0.05 12.71
CA ALA A 92 -9.29 -0.20 12.54
C ALA A 92 -9.92 0.73 11.48
N VAL A 93 -9.10 1.39 10.65
CA VAL A 93 -9.57 2.40 9.71
C VAL A 93 -9.15 2.11 8.27
N VAL A 94 -9.97 2.56 7.33
CA VAL A 94 -9.59 2.70 5.92
C VAL A 94 -9.37 4.18 5.64
N LYS A 95 -8.21 4.55 5.09
CA LYS A 95 -7.89 5.93 4.70
C LYS A 95 -7.79 6.04 3.18
N ILE A 96 -8.29 7.15 2.64
CA ILE A 96 -8.18 7.49 1.23
C ILE A 96 -7.26 8.70 1.10
N TRP A 97 -6.32 8.63 0.18
CA TRP A 97 -5.26 9.62 -0.01
C TRP A 97 -5.23 10.10 -1.43
N ASP A 98 -4.92 11.38 -1.61
CA ASP A 98 -4.58 11.99 -2.90
C ASP A 98 -3.06 12.06 -3.04
N ILE A 99 -2.52 11.26 -3.95
CA ILE A 99 -1.08 11.19 -4.19
C ILE A 99 -0.60 12.28 -5.17
N THR A 100 -1.51 12.95 -5.90
CA THR A 100 -1.16 14.02 -6.86
C THR A 100 -0.69 15.31 -6.17
N VAL A 101 -1.09 15.48 -4.91
CA VAL A 101 -0.73 16.62 -4.05
C VAL A 101 0.19 16.20 -2.90
N GLY A 102 0.95 15.12 -3.09
CA GLY A 102 1.96 14.68 -2.11
C GLY A 102 1.40 13.85 -0.95
N GLY A 103 0.33 13.08 -1.17
CA GLY A 103 -0.19 12.14 -0.18
C GLY A 103 -1.11 12.78 0.87
N ARG A 104 -1.99 13.69 0.44
CA ARG A 104 -2.96 14.32 1.34
C ARG A 104 -4.06 13.32 1.71
N MET A 105 -4.31 13.11 2.99
CA MET A 105 -5.47 12.33 3.44
C MET A 105 -6.77 13.09 3.10
N LEU A 106 -7.66 12.47 2.33
CA LEU A 106 -8.96 13.02 1.96
C LEU A 106 -10.08 12.53 2.88
N MET A 107 -10.00 11.26 3.29
CA MET A 107 -11.07 10.60 4.04
C MET A 107 -10.50 9.53 4.97
N SER A 108 -11.16 9.35 6.11
CA SER A 108 -10.92 8.23 7.03
C SER A 108 -12.27 7.59 7.38
N LEU A 109 -12.42 6.32 7.02
CA LEU A 109 -13.59 5.51 7.27
C LEU A 109 -13.37 4.71 8.56
N GLN A 110 -14.19 4.97 9.58
CA GLN A 110 -14.07 4.39 10.92
C GLN A 110 -15.31 3.55 11.26
N HIS A 111 -15.47 2.41 10.59
CA HIS A 111 -16.61 1.51 10.82
C HIS A 111 -16.22 0.15 11.44
N HIS A 112 -14.93 -0.19 11.45
CA HIS A 112 -14.42 -1.36 12.15
C HIS A 112 -14.00 -1.00 13.58
N HIS A 113 -14.15 -1.95 14.52
CA HIS A 113 -13.72 -1.79 15.91
C HIS A 113 -12.35 -2.45 16.17
N LYS A 114 -11.91 -3.29 15.24
CA LYS A 114 -10.60 -3.95 15.22
C LYS A 114 -9.94 -3.82 13.85
N THR A 115 -8.74 -4.38 13.73
CA THR A 115 -7.90 -4.29 12.56
C THR A 115 -8.64 -4.68 11.27
N VAL A 116 -8.61 -3.76 10.30
CA VAL A 116 -8.97 -4.00 8.91
C VAL A 116 -7.81 -4.71 8.26
N THR A 117 -8.02 -5.94 7.81
CA THR A 117 -6.97 -6.81 7.29
C THR A 117 -6.97 -6.87 5.76
N SER A 118 -8.04 -6.42 5.11
CA SER A 118 -8.15 -6.45 3.66
C SER A 118 -9.08 -5.37 3.14
N ILE A 119 -8.74 -4.82 1.98
CA ILE A 119 -9.60 -3.95 1.18
C ILE A 119 -9.57 -4.40 -0.28
N CYS A 120 -10.67 -4.20 -1.00
CA CYS A 120 -10.70 -4.38 -2.45
C CYS A 120 -11.65 -3.37 -3.12
N LEU A 121 -11.40 -3.11 -4.41
CA LEU A 121 -12.18 -2.19 -5.21
C LEU A 121 -13.12 -2.97 -6.14
N GLY A 122 -14.39 -2.54 -6.22
CA GLY A 122 -15.33 -3.06 -7.19
C GLY A 122 -14.93 -2.71 -8.62
N THR A 123 -15.41 -3.49 -9.59
CA THR A 123 -15.01 -3.35 -11.02
C THR A 123 -15.25 -1.97 -11.61
N ASN A 124 -16.27 -1.25 -11.13
CA ASN A 124 -16.61 0.09 -11.62
C ASN A 124 -15.87 1.20 -10.86
N GLY A 125 -15.14 0.89 -9.77
CA GLY A 125 -14.37 1.87 -8.97
C GLY A 125 -15.15 2.61 -7.90
N ASP A 126 -16.47 2.55 -7.95
CA ASP A 126 -17.32 3.37 -7.07
C ASP A 126 -17.53 2.76 -5.68
N VAL A 127 -17.15 1.49 -5.50
CA VAL A 127 -17.40 0.73 -4.26
C VAL A 127 -16.09 0.14 -3.77
N LEU A 128 -15.74 0.45 -2.51
CA LEU A 128 -14.66 -0.19 -1.77
C LEU A 128 -15.27 -1.15 -0.74
N LEU A 129 -14.74 -2.36 -0.68
CA LEU A 129 -15.04 -3.33 0.38
C LEU A 129 -13.90 -3.38 1.37
N SER A 130 -14.23 -3.56 2.65
CA SER A 130 -13.27 -3.72 3.74
C SER A 130 -13.65 -4.92 4.60
N GLY A 131 -12.64 -5.71 4.97
CA GLY A 131 -12.77 -6.84 5.89
C GLY A 131 -11.86 -6.64 7.08
N GLY A 132 -12.38 -6.90 8.28
CA GLY A 132 -11.62 -6.81 9.53
C GLY A 132 -11.88 -8.00 10.44
N ILE A 133 -11.18 -8.03 11.58
CA ILE A 133 -11.29 -9.09 12.59
C ILE A 133 -12.30 -8.78 13.70
N ASP A 134 -13.30 -7.95 13.38
CA ASP A 134 -14.39 -7.63 14.30
C ASP A 134 -15.10 -8.92 14.74
N PRO A 135 -15.54 -8.99 16.01
CA PRO A 135 -16.37 -10.10 16.46
C PRO A 135 -17.68 -10.12 15.66
N LYS A 136 -18.17 -11.32 15.36
CA LYS A 136 -19.56 -11.48 14.91
C LYS A 136 -20.45 -11.16 16.10
N ASN A 137 -21.33 -10.17 15.94
CA ASN A 137 -22.42 -9.93 16.88
C ASN A 137 -23.46 -11.05 16.81
#